data_AF-A0A8C3FR79-F1
#
_entry.id   AF-A0A8C3FR79-F1
#
_cell.length_a   1.000
_cell.length_b   1.000
_cell.length_c   1.000
_cell.angle_alpha   90.00
_cell.angle_beta   90.00
_cell.angle_gamma   90.00
#
_symmetry.space_group_name_H-M   'P 1'
#
loop_
_entity.id
_entity.type
_entity.pdbx_description
1 polymer ?
#
loop_
_entity_poly.entity_id
_entity_poly.type
_entity_poly.pdbx_seq_one_letter_code
_entity_poly.pdbx_strand_id
1 'polypeptide(L)'
;MSDTEPVSLSPHVLSQDFLSSELQAARLLSRKRPPSPRQGAGAGTAQQELLLINQVLGRPEPAPTCPIPQLLEDIKSKVAEALSALPAGHQEMAPLLRAPLTARQWEALEGIRQALCAEYECRKRMMITRFNVTLQSFHWSERAKAQGSALLAAVSPLRQAELVASGVTLARLLATRADASRIVSTSSGRCRHRTSCAINKVLMGGVPDRGGRPNEIEPPMPTWEKRREGGGGRRGKKKK
;
A
#
# COMPACT_ATOMS: atom_id res chain seq x y z
N MET A 1 -58.25 31.31 -51.00
CA MET A 1 -57.57 32.55 -50.63
C MET A 1 -57.09 32.42 -49.19
N SER A 2 -55.82 32.04 -49.03
CA SER A 2 -55.03 32.23 -47.80
C SER A 2 -53.58 32.23 -48.27
N ASP A 3 -53.12 33.39 -48.73
CA ASP A 3 -51.74 33.63 -49.11
C ASP A 3 -50.84 33.33 -47.91
N THR A 4 -49.90 32.40 -48.08
CA THR A 4 -48.86 32.14 -47.09
C THR A 4 -47.62 32.89 -47.55
N GLU A 5 -47.49 34.14 -47.10
CA GLU A 5 -46.31 34.98 -47.28
C GLU A 5 -45.05 34.23 -46.77
N PRO A 6 -43.98 34.09 -47.57
CA PRO A 6 -42.74 33.50 -47.09
C PRO A 6 -42.05 34.49 -46.14
N VAL A 7 -41.97 34.13 -44.85
CA VAL A 7 -41.20 34.86 -43.85
C VAL A 7 -39.74 34.89 -44.29
N SER A 8 -39.28 36.04 -44.80
CA SER A 8 -37.88 36.31 -45.11
C SER A 8 -37.09 36.38 -43.80
N LEU A 9 -36.54 35.24 -43.38
CA LEU A 9 -35.66 35.16 -42.23
C LEU A 9 -34.32 35.80 -42.59
N SER A 10 -33.88 36.77 -41.77
CA SER A 10 -32.61 37.45 -41.98
C SER A 10 -31.44 36.45 -42.07
N PRO A 11 -30.42 36.70 -42.92
CA PRO A 11 -29.32 35.76 -43.17
C PRO A 11 -28.55 35.38 -41.90
N HIS A 12 -28.53 36.25 -40.88
CA HIS A 12 -27.96 35.96 -39.57
C HIS A 12 -28.71 34.85 -38.83
N VAL A 13 -30.05 34.85 -38.85
CA VAL A 13 -30.86 33.82 -38.20
C VAL A 13 -30.66 32.47 -38.88
N LEU A 14 -30.66 32.45 -40.22
CA LEU A 14 -30.37 31.24 -40.99
C LEU A 14 -28.97 30.67 -40.72
N SER A 15 -27.96 31.54 -40.55
CA SER A 15 -26.60 31.10 -40.21
C SER A 15 -26.51 30.51 -38.80
N GLN A 16 -27.27 31.05 -37.85
CA GLN A 16 -27.29 30.59 -36.47
C GLN A 16 -28.04 29.25 -36.35
N ASP A 17 -29.16 29.11 -37.05
CA ASP A 17 -29.90 27.85 -37.14
C ASP A 17 -29.05 26.76 -37.81
N PHE A 18 -28.35 27.09 -38.90
CA PHE A 18 -27.42 26.19 -39.58
C PHE A 18 -26.30 25.71 -38.64
N LEU A 19 -25.60 26.63 -37.98
CA LEU A 19 -24.54 26.29 -37.02
C LEU A 19 -25.06 25.46 -35.84
N SER A 20 -26.27 25.74 -35.36
CA SER A 20 -26.89 24.95 -34.30
C SER A 20 -27.19 23.52 -34.76
N SER A 21 -27.65 23.35 -36.00
CA SER A 21 -27.94 22.05 -36.61
C SER A 21 -26.66 21.24 -36.88
N GLU A 22 -25.59 21.90 -37.34
CA GLU A 22 -24.27 21.30 -37.54
C GLU A 22 -23.67 20.85 -36.21
N LEU A 23 -23.77 21.68 -35.16
CA LEU A 23 -23.30 21.33 -33.83
C LEU A 23 -24.10 20.17 -33.22
N GLN A 24 -25.41 20.11 -33.46
CA GLN A 24 -26.25 18.97 -33.08
C GLN A 24 -25.88 17.70 -33.86
N ALA A 25 -25.65 17.80 -35.17
CA ALA A 25 -25.21 16.71 -36.02
C ALA A 25 -23.83 16.18 -35.59
N ALA A 26 -22.87 17.07 -35.32
CA ALA A 26 -21.55 16.73 -34.81
C ALA A 26 -21.62 16.01 -33.45
N ARG A 27 -22.51 16.45 -32.55
CA ARG A 27 -22.76 15.77 -31.26
C ARG A 27 -23.37 14.38 -31.44
N LEU A 28 -24.32 14.23 -32.37
CA LEU A 28 -24.92 12.93 -32.69
C LEU A 28 -23.92 11.97 -33.32
N LEU A 29 -23.06 12.45 -34.23
CA LEU A 29 -21.98 11.67 -34.82
C LEU A 29 -20.93 11.27 -33.78
N SER A 30 -20.57 12.17 -32.87
CA SER A 30 -19.66 11.87 -31.75
C SER A 30 -20.24 10.81 -30.80
N ARG A 31 -21.55 10.77 -30.61
CA ARG A 31 -22.24 9.80 -29.75
C ARG A 31 -22.48 8.44 -30.45
N LYS A 32 -22.63 8.43 -31.77
CA LYS A 32 -22.74 7.22 -32.60
C LYS A 32 -21.39 6.60 -32.92
N ARG A 33 -20.29 7.35 -32.79
CA ARG A 33 -18.95 6.78 -32.86
C ARG A 33 -18.88 5.70 -31.78
N PRO A 34 -18.54 4.43 -32.12
CA PRO A 34 -18.27 3.46 -31.08
C PRO A 34 -17.23 4.08 -30.15
N PRO A 35 -17.32 3.89 -28.82
CA PRO A 35 -16.22 4.30 -27.96
C PRO A 35 -14.96 3.70 -28.61
N SER A 36 -14.01 4.55 -29.02
CA SER A 36 -12.66 4.08 -29.32
C SER A 36 -12.31 3.13 -28.19
N PRO A 37 -11.79 1.91 -28.44
CA PRO A 37 -11.52 0.94 -27.40
C PRO A 37 -10.91 1.73 -26.25
N ARG A 38 -11.64 1.82 -25.13
CA ARG A 38 -11.22 2.63 -24.00
C ARG A 38 -9.83 2.10 -23.73
N GLN A 39 -8.82 2.87 -24.10
CA GLN A 39 -7.46 2.62 -23.65
C GLN A 39 -7.65 2.59 -22.15
N GLY A 40 -7.59 1.38 -21.57
CA GLY A 40 -7.80 1.21 -20.14
C GLY A 40 -6.90 2.23 -19.46
N ALA A 41 -7.29 2.75 -18.31
CA ALA A 41 -6.54 3.79 -17.61
C ALA A 41 -5.02 3.49 -17.44
N GLY A 42 -4.56 2.26 -17.73
CA GLY A 42 -3.15 1.85 -17.78
C GLY A 42 -2.47 1.73 -19.17
N ALA A 43 -3.13 1.93 -20.32
CA ALA A 43 -2.46 1.82 -21.63
C ALA A 43 -1.51 3.01 -21.88
N GLY A 44 -1.94 4.22 -21.51
CA GLY A 44 -1.08 5.41 -21.54
C GLY A 44 0.05 5.35 -20.52
N THR A 45 -0.19 4.73 -19.34
CA THR A 45 0.85 4.62 -18.30
C THR A 45 1.95 3.66 -18.72
N ALA A 46 1.62 2.51 -19.33
CA ALA A 46 2.62 1.56 -19.81
C ALA A 46 3.50 2.16 -20.92
N GLN A 47 2.90 2.90 -21.85
CA GLN A 47 3.66 3.59 -22.90
C GLN A 47 4.58 4.66 -22.32
N GLN A 48 4.09 5.44 -21.34
CA GLN A 48 4.89 6.45 -20.66
C GLN A 48 6.03 5.85 -19.83
N GLU A 49 5.81 4.71 -19.16
CA GLU A 49 6.87 3.96 -18.49
C GLU A 49 7.94 3.47 -19.46
N LEU A 50 7.54 2.96 -20.63
CA LEU A 50 8.50 2.56 -21.67
C LEU A 50 9.32 3.73 -22.19
N LEU A 51 8.72 4.91 -22.35
CA LEU A 51 9.44 6.13 -22.73
C LEU A 51 10.48 6.51 -21.66
N LEU A 52 10.09 6.48 -20.38
CA LEU A 52 10.99 6.75 -19.26
C LEU A 52 12.15 5.74 -19.21
N ILE A 53 11.87 4.46 -19.42
CA ILE A 53 12.90 3.41 -19.48
C ILE A 53 13.90 3.70 -20.61
N ASN A 54 13.43 4.06 -21.81
CA ASN A 54 14.32 4.39 -22.91
C ASN A 54 15.17 5.62 -22.61
N GLN A 55 14.60 6.67 -22.01
CA GLN A 55 15.36 7.85 -21.58
C GLN A 55 16.46 7.50 -20.56
N VAL A 56 16.13 6.69 -19.54
CA VAL A 56 17.09 6.25 -18.52
C VAL A 56 18.21 5.40 -19.12
N LEU A 57 17.89 4.56 -20.10
CA LEU A 57 18.86 3.73 -20.82
C LEU A 57 19.63 4.50 -21.90
N GLY A 58 19.39 5.80 -22.07
CA GLY A 58 20.03 6.63 -23.10
C GLY A 58 19.67 6.22 -24.53
N ARG A 59 18.51 5.59 -24.71
CA ARG A 59 18.02 5.10 -26.01
C ARG A 59 17.17 6.16 -26.71
N PRO A 60 17.18 6.19 -28.06
CA PRO A 60 16.27 7.04 -28.82
C PRO A 60 14.81 6.64 -28.57
N GLU A 61 13.91 7.60 -28.68
CA GLU A 61 12.48 7.36 -28.55
C GLU A 61 12.02 6.36 -29.62
N PRO A 62 11.26 5.31 -29.25
CA PRO A 62 10.80 4.33 -30.21
C PRO A 62 9.88 4.97 -31.24
N ALA A 63 10.13 4.72 -32.52
CA ALA A 63 9.23 5.15 -33.59
C ALA A 63 7.83 4.57 -33.37
N PRO A 64 6.75 5.30 -33.71
CA PRO A 64 5.37 4.83 -33.52
C PRO A 64 5.02 3.57 -34.34
N THR A 65 5.88 3.17 -35.28
CA THR A 65 5.76 1.97 -36.11
C THR A 65 6.58 0.78 -35.59
N CYS A 66 7.37 0.94 -34.51
CA CYS A 66 8.24 -0.11 -34.00
C CYS A 66 7.41 -1.23 -33.33
N PRO A 67 7.61 -2.50 -33.72
CA PRO A 67 6.91 -3.61 -33.07
C PRO A 67 7.42 -3.81 -31.64
N ILE A 68 6.49 -3.90 -30.68
CA ILE A 68 6.77 -4.04 -29.23
C ILE A 68 7.79 -5.15 -28.89
N PRO A 69 7.77 -6.34 -29.52
CA PRO A 69 8.74 -7.39 -29.22
C PRO A 69 10.20 -6.99 -29.50
N GLN A 70 10.45 -6.26 -30.59
CA GLN A 70 11.80 -5.79 -30.94
C GLN A 70 12.27 -4.74 -29.92
N LEU A 71 11.38 -3.80 -29.58
CA LEU A 71 11.66 -2.80 -28.56
C LEU A 71 12.05 -3.45 -27.21
N LEU A 72 11.35 -4.49 -26.79
CA LEU A 72 11.62 -5.21 -25.54
C LEU A 72 12.95 -5.97 -25.57
N GLU A 73 13.28 -6.65 -26.67
CA GLU A 73 14.58 -7.33 -26.80
C GLU A 73 15.74 -6.32 -26.81
N ASP A 74 15.55 -5.16 -27.42
CA ASP A 74 16.55 -4.09 -27.36
C ASP A 74 16.69 -3.48 -25.95
N ILE A 75 15.58 -3.33 -25.21
CA ILE A 75 15.63 -2.86 -23.81
C ILE A 75 16.43 -3.87 -22.98
N LYS A 76 16.12 -5.15 -23.15
CA LYS A 76 16.79 -6.25 -22.46
C LYS A 76 18.29 -6.32 -22.79
N SER A 77 18.68 -6.13 -24.05
CA SER A 77 20.10 -6.13 -24.44
C SER A 77 20.84 -4.94 -23.82
N LYS A 78 20.26 -3.74 -23.83
CA LYS A 78 20.86 -2.55 -23.22
C LYS A 78 20.98 -2.67 -21.70
N VAL A 79 19.98 -3.27 -21.04
CA VAL A 79 20.04 -3.58 -19.61
C VAL A 79 21.16 -4.59 -19.32
N ALA A 80 21.32 -5.62 -20.15
CA ALA A 80 22.39 -6.60 -19.99
C ALA A 80 23.79 -5.98 -20.14
N GLU A 81 23.96 -5.06 -21.10
CA GLU A 81 25.19 -4.26 -21.28
C GLU A 81 25.47 -3.38 -20.05
N ALA A 82 24.46 -2.68 -19.53
CA ALA A 82 24.60 -1.86 -18.33
C ALA A 82 24.96 -2.71 -17.11
N LEU A 83 24.41 -3.93 -17.00
CA LEU A 83 24.72 -4.86 -15.92
C LEU A 83 26.13 -5.45 -16.01
N SER A 84 26.68 -5.63 -17.22
CA SER A 84 28.04 -6.17 -17.40
C SER A 84 29.14 -5.15 -17.13
N ALA A 85 28.83 -3.85 -17.27
CA ALA A 85 29.76 -2.75 -16.94
C ALA A 85 29.96 -2.54 -15.42
N LEU A 86 29.21 -3.26 -14.59
CA LEU A 86 29.19 -3.09 -13.15
C LEU A 86 30.28 -3.92 -12.43
N PRO A 87 30.86 -3.43 -11.30
CA PRO A 87 31.90 -4.13 -10.51
C PRO A 87 31.59 -5.58 -10.07
N ALA A 88 32.53 -6.31 -9.47
CA ALA A 88 32.28 -7.71 -9.04
C ALA A 88 31.25 -7.90 -7.89
N GLY A 89 30.86 -6.84 -7.18
CA GLY A 89 29.93 -6.87 -6.04
C GLY A 89 28.43 -7.02 -6.38
N HIS A 90 28.06 -7.15 -7.65
CA HIS A 90 26.66 -7.09 -8.11
C HIS A 90 25.87 -8.37 -7.85
N GLN A 91 26.52 -9.40 -7.30
CA GLN A 91 25.85 -10.65 -6.92
C GLN A 91 24.76 -10.43 -5.85
N GLU A 92 24.88 -9.40 -5.01
CA GLU A 92 23.82 -9.01 -4.06
C GLU A 92 22.58 -8.42 -4.78
N MET A 93 22.73 -7.96 -6.02
CA MET A 93 21.67 -7.39 -6.86
C MET A 93 20.98 -8.44 -7.74
N ALA A 94 21.24 -9.72 -7.53
CA ALA A 94 20.56 -10.80 -8.23
C ALA A 94 19.04 -10.75 -8.00
N PRO A 95 18.22 -11.09 -9.01
CA PRO A 95 16.78 -11.14 -8.84
C PRO A 95 16.40 -12.16 -7.75
N LEU A 96 15.38 -11.82 -6.97
CA LEU A 96 14.87 -12.70 -5.91
C LEU A 96 14.29 -14.00 -6.51
N LEU A 97 13.55 -13.88 -7.60
CA LEU A 97 13.01 -15.00 -8.36
C LEU A 97 14.00 -15.44 -9.44
N ARG A 98 14.56 -16.64 -9.27
CA ARG A 98 15.57 -17.22 -10.18
C ARG A 98 15.01 -18.26 -11.13
N ALA A 99 13.93 -18.94 -10.73
CA ALA A 99 13.31 -20.01 -11.51
C ALA A 99 12.11 -19.48 -12.29
N PRO A 100 11.90 -19.93 -13.54
CA PRO A 100 10.68 -19.65 -14.26
C PRO A 100 9.49 -20.30 -13.54
N LEU A 101 8.39 -19.56 -13.43
CA LEU A 101 7.16 -20.03 -12.81
C LEU A 101 6.22 -20.60 -13.87
N THR A 102 5.57 -21.71 -13.55
CA THR A 102 4.49 -22.30 -14.36
C THR A 102 3.20 -21.48 -14.24
N ALA A 103 2.27 -21.65 -15.20
CA ALA A 103 0.98 -20.95 -15.18
C ALA A 103 0.22 -21.14 -13.85
N ARG A 104 0.18 -22.37 -13.32
CA ARG A 104 -0.45 -22.68 -12.02
C ARG A 104 0.25 -21.97 -10.86
N GLN A 105 1.58 -21.85 -10.89
CA GLN A 105 2.32 -21.12 -9.86
C GLN A 105 2.08 -19.61 -9.94
N TRP A 106 1.94 -19.06 -11.14
CA TRP A 106 1.55 -17.66 -11.32
C TRP A 106 0.17 -17.36 -10.73
N GLU A 107 -0.81 -18.23 -10.98
CA GLU A 107 -2.15 -18.11 -10.39
C GLU A 107 -2.10 -18.21 -8.86
N ALA A 108 -1.38 -19.19 -8.32
CA ALA A 108 -1.22 -19.34 -6.87
C ALA A 108 -0.54 -18.12 -6.23
N LEU A 109 0.50 -17.60 -6.86
CA LEU A 109 1.23 -16.41 -6.41
C LEU A 109 0.33 -15.15 -6.42
N GLU A 110 -0.50 -15.02 -7.45
CA GLU A 110 -1.49 -13.95 -7.54
C GLU A 110 -2.56 -14.07 -6.44
N GLY A 111 -3.01 -15.28 -6.12
CA GLY A 111 -3.87 -15.54 -4.97
C GLY A 111 -3.24 -15.15 -3.63
N ILE A 112 -1.96 -15.50 -3.41
CA ILE A 112 -1.20 -15.10 -2.22
C ILE A 112 -1.12 -13.57 -2.13
N ARG A 113 -0.79 -12.90 -3.25
CA ARG A 113 -0.71 -11.44 -3.32
C ARG A 113 -2.04 -10.80 -2.90
N GLN A 114 -3.16 -11.29 -3.43
CA GLN A 114 -4.49 -10.77 -3.11
C GLN A 114 -4.81 -10.95 -1.62
N ALA A 115 -4.56 -12.13 -1.06
CA ALA A 115 -4.78 -12.40 0.37
C ALA A 115 -3.92 -11.49 1.26
N LEU A 116 -2.62 -11.37 0.97
CA LEU A 116 -1.71 -10.51 1.75
C LEU A 116 -2.07 -9.03 1.63
N CYS A 117 -2.45 -8.56 0.45
CA CYS A 117 -2.94 -7.19 0.28
C CYS A 117 -4.22 -6.95 1.07
N ALA A 118 -5.18 -7.87 1.05
CA ALA A 118 -6.41 -7.76 1.82
C ALA A 118 -6.14 -7.69 3.33
N GLU A 119 -5.27 -8.57 3.84
CA GLU A 119 -4.87 -8.53 5.25
C GLU A 119 -4.13 -7.24 5.61
N TYR A 120 -3.19 -6.79 4.76
CA TYR A 120 -2.44 -5.57 4.98
C TYR A 120 -3.37 -4.35 5.04
N GLU A 121 -4.30 -4.22 4.09
CA GLU A 121 -5.30 -3.15 4.10
C GLU A 121 -6.20 -3.22 5.33
N CYS A 122 -6.58 -4.42 5.78
CA CYS A 122 -7.33 -4.59 7.02
C CYS A 122 -6.54 -4.07 8.24
N ARG A 123 -5.28 -4.51 8.40
CA ARG A 123 -4.40 -4.06 9.49
C ARG A 123 -4.15 -2.55 9.44
N LYS A 124 -3.94 -2.00 8.25
CA LYS A 124 -3.75 -0.57 8.00
C LYS A 124 -4.98 0.23 8.42
N ARG A 125 -6.18 -0.16 8.00
CA ARG A 125 -7.44 0.47 8.44
C ARG A 125 -7.60 0.40 9.96
N MET A 126 -7.28 -0.72 10.58
CA MET A 126 -7.33 -0.85 12.05
C MET A 126 -6.37 0.13 12.74
N MET A 127 -5.13 0.26 12.26
CA MET A 127 -4.15 1.22 12.77
C MET A 127 -4.62 2.67 12.63
N ILE A 128 -5.13 3.03 11.45
CA ILE A 128 -5.68 4.38 11.18
C ILE A 128 -6.85 4.68 12.11
N THR A 129 -7.77 3.72 12.28
CA THR A 129 -8.91 3.87 13.20
C THR A 129 -8.44 4.04 14.64
N ARG A 130 -7.49 3.23 15.12
CA ARG A 130 -6.91 3.38 16.46
C ARG A 130 -6.27 4.76 16.65
N PHE A 131 -5.48 5.19 15.68
CA PHE A 131 -4.88 6.52 15.69
C PHE A 131 -5.94 7.62 15.75
N ASN A 132 -7.05 7.49 15.00
CA ASN A 132 -8.16 8.45 15.05
C ASN A 132 -8.84 8.50 16.42
N VAL A 133 -9.08 7.35 17.06
CA VAL A 133 -9.64 7.30 18.41
C VAL A 133 -8.68 7.94 19.43
N THR A 134 -7.37 7.70 19.30
CA THR A 134 -6.36 8.37 20.14
C THR A 134 -6.34 9.88 19.92
N LEU A 135 -6.50 10.34 18.69
CA LEU A 135 -6.61 11.78 18.41
C LEU A 135 -7.87 12.41 19.03
N GLN A 136 -8.99 11.68 18.99
CA GLN A 136 -10.24 12.13 19.59
C GLN A 136 -10.14 12.23 21.12
N SER A 137 -9.41 11.34 21.80
CA SER A 137 -9.27 11.40 23.25
C SER A 137 -8.54 12.66 23.72
N PHE A 138 -7.63 13.22 22.93
CA PHE A 138 -7.00 14.51 23.26
C PHE A 138 -8.02 15.65 23.34
N HIS A 139 -9.12 15.60 22.59
CA HIS A 139 -10.16 16.65 22.61
C HIS A 139 -10.97 16.68 23.91
N TRP A 140 -10.74 15.77 24.86
CA TRP A 140 -11.43 15.74 26.14
C TRP A 140 -10.83 16.70 27.17
N SER A 141 -9.61 17.22 26.94
CA SER A 141 -9.01 18.25 27.79
C SER A 141 -9.17 19.65 27.19
N GLU A 142 -9.52 20.63 28.01
CA GLU A 142 -9.67 22.04 27.57
C GLU A 142 -8.39 22.59 26.93
N ARG A 143 -7.22 22.20 27.45
CA ARG A 143 -5.91 22.61 26.94
C ARG A 143 -5.64 22.11 25.53
N ALA A 144 -6.08 20.91 25.20
CA ALA A 144 -5.90 20.32 23.88
C ALA A 144 -7.01 20.72 22.89
N LYS A 145 -8.23 21.03 23.36
CA LYS A 145 -9.27 21.66 22.52
C LYS A 145 -8.78 22.95 21.89
N ALA A 146 -8.09 23.80 22.66
CA ALA A 146 -7.48 25.04 22.17
C ALA A 146 -6.42 24.80 21.07
N GLN A 147 -5.82 23.61 21.01
CA GLN A 147 -4.81 23.21 20.03
C GLN A 147 -5.37 22.29 18.93
N GLY A 148 -6.69 22.05 18.90
CA GLY A 148 -7.32 21.08 18.00
C GLY A 148 -7.15 21.42 16.52
N SER A 149 -7.20 22.70 16.16
CA SER A 149 -6.96 23.17 14.78
C SER A 149 -5.53 22.90 14.31
N ALA A 150 -4.54 23.18 15.15
CA ALA A 150 -3.13 22.90 14.88
C ALA A 150 -2.86 21.39 14.75
N LEU A 151 -3.47 20.58 15.62
CA LEU A 151 -3.39 19.13 15.58
C LEU A 151 -3.98 18.56 14.28
N LEU A 152 -5.18 19.02 13.89
CA LEU A 152 -5.82 18.61 12.64
C LEU A 152 -4.99 19.00 11.41
N ALA A 153 -4.41 20.21 11.41
CA ALA A 153 -3.53 20.67 10.34
C ALA A 153 -2.30 19.77 10.18
N ALA A 154 -1.69 19.33 11.29
CA ALA A 154 -0.54 18.42 11.26
C ALA A 154 -0.91 16.99 10.80
N VAL A 155 -2.12 16.52 11.13
CA VAL A 155 -2.54 15.13 10.86
C VAL A 155 -3.18 14.95 9.49
N SER A 156 -3.88 15.96 8.97
CA SER A 156 -4.56 15.91 7.68
C SER A 156 -3.70 15.39 6.51
N PRO A 157 -2.45 15.86 6.29
CA PRO A 157 -1.62 15.35 5.20
C PRO A 157 -1.24 13.87 5.38
N LEU A 158 -1.04 13.43 6.64
CA LEU A 158 -0.73 12.02 6.93
C LEU A 158 -1.91 11.12 6.57
N ARG A 159 -3.14 11.55 6.87
CA ARG A 159 -4.37 10.83 6.48
C ARG A 159 -4.52 10.70 4.97
N GLN A 160 -4.19 11.75 4.22
CA GLN A 160 -4.28 11.72 2.76
C GLN A 160 -3.26 10.75 2.16
N ALA A 161 -2.03 10.74 2.66
CA ALA A 161 -1.00 9.78 2.22
C ALA A 161 -1.39 8.32 2.54
N GLU A 162 -2.11 8.09 3.63
CA GLU A 162 -2.57 6.76 4.04
C GLU A 162 -3.74 6.20 3.23
N LEU A 163 -4.46 7.00 2.44
CA LEU A 163 -5.56 6.51 1.60
C LEU A 163 -5.08 5.75 0.35
N VAL A 164 -3.79 5.82 0.04
CA VAL A 164 -3.20 5.13 -1.12
C VAL A 164 -3.16 3.62 -0.85
N ALA A 165 -3.80 2.83 -1.71
CA ALA A 165 -3.76 1.37 -1.63
C ALA A 165 -2.32 0.84 -1.71
N SER A 166 -2.10 -0.31 -1.09
CA SER A 166 -0.86 -1.10 -1.23
C SER A 166 -0.46 -1.25 -2.70
N GLY A 167 0.69 -0.67 -3.06
CA GLY A 167 1.27 -0.74 -4.41
C GLY A 167 2.04 -2.04 -4.70
N VAL A 168 1.73 -3.13 -4.01
CA VAL A 168 2.42 -4.43 -4.22
C VAL A 168 1.82 -5.13 -5.43
N THR A 169 2.57 -5.12 -6.53
CA THR A 169 2.22 -5.77 -7.81
C THR A 169 3.17 -6.92 -8.11
N LEU A 170 2.74 -7.86 -8.96
CA LEU A 170 3.62 -8.93 -9.46
C LEU A 170 4.83 -8.38 -10.22
N ALA A 171 4.67 -7.28 -10.96
CA ALA A 171 5.79 -6.60 -11.61
C ALA A 171 6.83 -6.11 -10.59
N ARG A 172 6.39 -5.55 -9.45
CA ARG A 172 7.28 -5.14 -8.38
C ARG A 172 7.98 -6.32 -7.72
N LEU A 173 7.29 -7.46 -7.56
CA LEU A 173 7.88 -8.71 -7.09
C LEU A 173 9.00 -9.19 -8.04
N LEU A 174 8.76 -9.21 -9.34
CA LEU A 174 9.76 -9.59 -10.34
C LEU A 174 10.97 -8.66 -10.35
N ALA A 175 10.75 -7.37 -10.10
CA ALA A 175 11.82 -6.38 -9.98
C ALA A 175 12.58 -6.47 -8.64
N THR A 176 12.08 -7.23 -7.65
CA THR A 176 12.77 -7.35 -6.36
C THR A 176 14.06 -8.15 -6.47
N ARG A 177 15.07 -7.67 -5.75
CA ARG A 177 16.39 -8.27 -5.66
C ARG A 177 16.56 -9.03 -4.34
N ALA A 178 17.59 -9.86 -4.27
CA ALA A 178 17.83 -10.75 -3.14
C ALA A 178 18.04 -9.99 -1.82
N ASP A 179 18.64 -8.81 -1.86
CA ASP A 179 18.82 -7.92 -0.70
C ASP A 179 17.49 -7.49 -0.04
N ALA A 180 16.43 -7.30 -0.84
CA ALA A 180 15.10 -6.94 -0.35
C ALA A 180 14.44 -8.04 0.49
N SER A 181 14.91 -9.30 0.39
CA SER A 181 14.42 -10.41 1.22
C SER A 181 14.97 -10.40 2.65
N ARG A 182 15.95 -9.54 2.95
CA ARG A 182 16.54 -9.43 4.29
C ARG A 182 15.55 -8.73 5.22
N ILE A 183 14.82 -9.52 6.00
CA ILE A 183 13.94 -9.02 7.06
C ILE A 183 14.81 -8.44 8.18
N VAL A 184 14.96 -7.12 8.21
CA VAL A 184 15.65 -6.43 9.30
C VAL A 184 14.67 -6.27 10.47
N SER A 185 15.06 -6.77 11.65
CA SER A 185 14.27 -6.57 12.86
C SER A 185 14.10 -5.09 13.17
N THR A 186 12.85 -4.63 13.12
CA THR A 186 12.45 -3.25 13.43
C THR A 186 12.63 -2.90 14.91
N SER A 187 12.75 -3.90 15.78
CA SER A 187 12.97 -3.75 17.22
C SER A 187 14.45 -3.80 17.63
N SER A 188 15.37 -3.99 16.68
CA SER A 188 16.79 -4.10 16.97
C SER A 188 17.35 -2.82 17.61
N GLY A 189 18.36 -2.97 18.48
CA GLY A 189 19.03 -1.84 19.12
C GLY A 189 19.56 -0.81 18.12
N ARG A 190 19.95 -1.27 16.92
CA ARG A 190 20.41 -0.44 15.80
C ARG A 190 19.31 0.43 15.18
N CYS A 191 18.07 -0.07 15.11
CA CYS A 191 16.90 0.73 14.72
C CYS A 191 16.53 1.76 15.81
N ARG A 192 16.59 1.37 17.09
CA ARG A 192 16.28 2.24 18.23
C ARG A 192 17.28 3.37 18.42
N HIS A 193 18.55 3.12 18.15
CA HIS A 193 19.61 4.15 18.23
C HIS A 193 19.37 5.32 17.26
N ARG A 194 18.62 5.10 16.18
CA ARG A 194 18.25 6.12 15.18
C ARG A 194 16.86 6.72 15.41
N THR A 195 16.08 6.20 16.36
CA THR A 195 14.75 6.70 16.73
C THR A 195 14.72 7.35 18.11
N SER A 196 15.89 7.69 18.66
CA SER A 196 15.98 8.48 19.88
C SER A 196 15.29 9.82 19.70
N CYS A 197 14.31 10.13 20.54
CA CYS A 197 13.60 11.41 20.51
C CYS A 197 13.55 12.01 21.91
N ALA A 198 13.08 13.25 22.04
CA ALA A 198 12.97 13.93 23.32
C ALA A 198 12.13 13.14 24.36
N ILE A 199 11.27 12.23 23.91
CA ILE A 199 10.45 11.35 24.76
C ILE A 199 11.16 10.01 25.01
N ASN A 200 11.76 9.40 23.98
CA ASN A 200 12.42 8.10 24.06
C ASN A 200 13.95 8.28 23.98
N LYS A 201 14.54 8.79 25.07
CA LYS A 201 15.97 9.14 25.13
C LYS A 201 16.87 7.97 25.52
N VAL A 202 16.36 7.02 26.31
CA VAL A 202 17.18 5.98 26.94
C VAL A 202 17.09 4.68 26.16
N LEU A 203 18.20 4.26 25.57
CA LEU A 203 18.33 2.90 25.03
C LEU A 203 18.65 1.97 26.20
N MET A 204 17.67 1.16 26.61
CA MET A 204 17.91 0.09 27.58
C MET A 204 18.95 -0.87 26.99
N GLY A 205 20.04 -1.11 27.72
CA GLY A 205 21.09 -2.06 27.34
C GLY A 205 20.57 -3.50 27.31
N GLY A 206 21.49 -4.48 27.22
CA GLY A 206 21.12 -5.88 27.35
C GLY A 206 20.42 -6.13 28.70
N VAL A 207 19.10 -6.34 28.67
CA VAL A 207 18.33 -6.68 29.86
C VAL A 207 18.59 -8.16 30.14
N PRO A 208 19.21 -8.52 31.29
CA PRO A 208 19.40 -9.92 31.65
C PRO A 208 18.07 -10.65 31.66
N ASP A 209 18.08 -11.92 31.30
CA ASP A 209 16.87 -12.75 31.37
C ASP A 209 16.31 -12.66 32.80
N ARG A 210 15.05 -12.21 32.92
CA ARG A 210 14.39 -12.00 34.21
C ARG A 210 13.69 -13.27 34.71
N GLY A 211 13.91 -14.39 34.02
CA GLY A 211 13.24 -15.65 34.30
C GLY A 211 11.73 -15.55 34.04
N GLY A 212 10.98 -16.53 34.53
CA GLY A 212 9.52 -16.57 34.35
C GLY A 212 9.09 -17.29 33.08
N ARG A 213 10.00 -18.00 32.40
CA ARG A 213 9.57 -18.96 31.38
C ARG A 213 8.76 -20.04 32.09
N PRO A 214 7.53 -20.33 31.65
CA PRO A 214 6.69 -21.34 32.29
C PRO A 214 7.37 -22.72 32.42
N ASN A 215 8.38 -22.98 31.57
CA ASN A 215 9.14 -24.22 31.52
C ASN A 215 10.29 -24.28 32.54
N GLU A 216 10.69 -23.16 33.14
CA GLU A 216 11.79 -23.04 34.10
C GLU A 216 11.30 -22.99 35.56
N ILE A 217 10.00 -22.78 35.76
CA ILE A 217 9.37 -22.82 37.07
C ILE A 217 8.85 -24.23 37.28
N GLU A 218 9.63 -25.07 37.94
CA GLU A 218 9.10 -26.31 38.49
C GLU A 218 8.12 -25.93 39.62
N PRO A 219 6.80 -26.20 39.49
CA PRO A 219 5.87 -25.90 40.55
C PRO A 219 6.27 -26.74 41.77
N PRO A 220 6.48 -26.14 42.96
CA PRO A 220 6.80 -26.91 44.15
C PRO A 220 5.66 -27.89 44.39
N MET A 221 5.97 -29.19 44.31
CA MET A 221 5.03 -30.27 44.60
C MET A 221 4.42 -30.04 45.99
N PRO A 222 3.10 -29.86 46.12
CA PRO A 222 2.48 -29.76 47.42
C PRO A 222 2.67 -31.09 48.15
N THR A 223 3.30 -31.07 49.32
CA THR A 223 3.33 -32.24 50.20
C THR A 223 1.93 -32.41 50.81
N TRP A 224 1.18 -33.41 50.35
CA TRP A 224 -0.07 -33.79 50.99
C TRP A 224 0.24 -34.48 52.33
N GLU A 225 0.16 -33.73 53.43
CA GLU A 225 0.15 -34.35 54.76
C GLU A 225 -1.16 -35.09 54.99
N LYS A 226 -1.07 -36.31 55.52
CA LYS A 226 -2.23 -37.12 55.89
C LYS A 226 -3.04 -36.34 56.94
N ARG A 227 -4.33 -36.10 56.65
CA ARG A 227 -5.26 -35.50 57.61
C ARG A 227 -5.18 -36.29 58.92
N ARG A 228 -4.82 -35.62 60.03
CA ARG A 228 -4.76 -36.24 61.36
C ARG A 228 -6.14 -36.83 61.68
N GLU A 229 -6.21 -38.15 61.74
CA GLU A 229 -7.34 -38.86 62.32
C GLU A 229 -7.17 -38.80 63.84
N GLY A 230 -8.11 -38.15 64.53
CA GLY A 230 -8.20 -38.20 65.99
C GLY A 230 -8.20 -36.83 66.67
N GLY A 231 -9.36 -36.45 67.20
CA GLY A 231 -9.51 -35.28 68.06
C GLY A 231 -10.97 -35.01 68.42
N GLY A 232 -11.51 -35.88 69.27
CA GLY A 232 -12.92 -35.90 69.67
C GLY A 232 -13.49 -34.57 70.16
N GLY A 233 -14.80 -34.43 69.92
CA GLY A 233 -15.56 -33.23 70.22
C GLY A 233 -15.51 -32.84 71.70
N ARG A 234 -15.46 -31.54 71.95
CA ARG A 234 -15.91 -30.98 73.22
C ARG A 234 -16.63 -29.67 72.99
N ARG A 235 -17.96 -29.75 73.15
CA ARG A 235 -18.93 -28.66 73.29
C ARG A 235 -18.35 -27.49 74.10
N GLY A 236 -18.31 -26.31 73.48
CA GLY A 236 -18.14 -25.04 74.16
C GLY A 236 -19.37 -24.73 75.02
N LYS A 237 -19.14 -24.64 76.33
CA LYS A 237 -20.13 -24.32 77.35
C LYS A 237 -20.26 -22.79 77.44
N LYS A 238 -21.48 -22.28 77.26
CA LYS A 238 -21.89 -20.88 77.47
C LYS A 238 -21.71 -20.47 78.94
N LYS A 239 -21.12 -19.30 79.20
CA LYS A 239 -21.22 -18.44 80.40
C LYS A 239 -20.39 -17.18 80.10
N LYS A 240 -20.75 -15.95 80.46
CA LYS A 240 -21.91 -15.34 81.13
C LYS A 240 -21.94 -13.90 80.63
#